data_AF-A0A4U0WPE0-F1
#
_entry.id   AF-A0A4U0WPE0-F1
#
_cell.length_a   1.000
_cell.length_b   1.000
_cell.length_c   1.000
_cell.angle_alpha   90.00
_cell.angle_beta   90.00
_cell.angle_gamma   90.00
#
_symmetry.space_group_name_H-M   'P 1'
#
loop_
_entity.id
_entity.type
_entity.pdbx_description
1 polymer ?
#
loop_
_entity_poly.entity_id
_entity_poly.type
_entity_poly.pdbx_seq_one_letter_code
_entity_poly.pdbx_strand_id
1 'polypeptide(L)'
;MPILNGGSMAGSESVLPKSKVMDFSQALDVLKNEYPERDGIDIKTLVDSQKNGGLTYNDFLILPGYIGFPASAVTLETPVTKRITLKTPFISSPMDTVTEHNMAIHMALLGGLGVVHHNCSAEEQAEMVRKVKRFENGFILDPIVISPTTTVGEARALKEKWGFGGFPVTGKPKQNPRLPPIHFSMMFNYNQ
;
A
#
# COMPACT_ATOMS: atom_id res chain seq x y z
N MET A 1 -20.42 31.92 6.35
CA MET A 1 -19.14 32.58 6.69
C MET A 1 -18.07 31.51 6.82
N PRO A 2 -16.90 31.64 6.17
CA PRO A 2 -15.90 30.59 6.08
C PRO A 2 -14.90 30.68 7.25
N ILE A 3 -14.45 29.55 7.81
CA ILE A 3 -13.23 29.53 8.64
C ILE A 3 -12.36 28.34 8.21
N LEU A 4 -11.44 28.69 7.30
CA LEU A 4 -10.15 28.14 6.92
C LEU A 4 -9.69 26.74 7.35
N ASN A 5 -9.33 25.95 6.32
CA ASN A 5 -8.15 25.09 6.32
C ASN A 5 -6.86 25.92 6.54
N GLY A 6 -5.94 25.44 7.39
CA GLY A 6 -4.54 25.85 7.32
C GLY A 6 -3.75 25.81 8.63
N GLY A 7 -2.83 24.85 8.72
CA GLY A 7 -1.48 25.08 9.28
C GLY A 7 -1.28 24.98 10.79
N SER A 8 -0.61 23.93 11.23
CA SER A 8 0.43 24.06 12.26
C SER A 8 1.46 22.92 12.13
N MET A 9 2.51 23.19 11.34
CA MET A 9 3.82 22.63 11.62
C MET A 9 4.43 23.48 12.73
N ALA A 10 4.14 23.14 13.97
CA ALA A 10 4.90 23.54 15.15
C ALA A 10 4.52 22.58 16.28
N GLY A 11 5.52 21.94 16.89
CA GLY A 11 5.34 20.87 17.86
C GLY A 11 4.30 21.20 18.93
N SER A 12 3.28 20.38 19.00
CA SER A 12 2.46 20.24 20.19
C SER A 12 2.39 18.75 20.50
N GLU A 13 3.05 18.37 21.60
CA GLU A 13 2.75 17.10 22.25
C GLU A 13 1.24 17.01 22.45
N SER A 14 0.65 15.89 22.05
CA SER A 14 -0.79 15.65 22.16
C SER A 14 -1.25 15.85 23.60
N VAL A 15 -1.99 16.94 23.85
CA VAL A 15 -2.54 17.34 25.17
C VAL A 15 -3.70 16.43 25.63
N LEU A 16 -4.03 15.39 24.87
CA LEU A 16 -5.00 14.38 25.32
C LEU A 16 -4.27 13.33 26.14
N PRO A 17 -4.73 12.99 27.36
CA PRO A 17 -4.22 11.81 28.04
C PRO A 17 -4.34 10.63 27.07
N LYS A 18 -3.32 9.76 27.01
CA LYS A 18 -3.41 8.50 26.26
C LYS A 18 -4.51 7.65 26.90
N SER A 19 -5.76 7.95 26.60
CA SER A 19 -6.89 7.12 26.96
C SER A 19 -6.61 5.77 26.31
N LYS A 20 -6.60 4.73 27.14
CA LYS A 20 -6.37 3.37 26.70
C LYS A 20 -7.49 3.02 25.71
N VAL A 21 -7.15 2.91 24.43
CA VAL A 21 -8.09 2.44 23.40
C VAL A 21 -8.60 1.08 23.86
N MET A 22 -9.92 1.00 24.08
CA MET A 22 -10.55 -0.26 24.45
C MET A 22 -10.50 -1.22 23.27
N ASP A 23 -10.25 -2.49 23.53
CA ASP A 23 -10.17 -3.49 22.48
C ASP A 23 -11.56 -3.75 21.89
N PHE A 24 -11.66 -3.84 20.56
CA PHE A 24 -12.93 -4.00 19.85
C PHE A 24 -13.61 -5.34 20.19
N SER A 25 -12.85 -6.34 20.63
CA SER A 25 -13.38 -7.63 21.08
C SER A 25 -14.31 -7.52 22.30
N GLN A 26 -14.14 -6.48 23.12
CA GLN A 26 -14.91 -6.26 24.35
C GLN A 26 -16.19 -5.43 24.12
N ALA A 27 -16.45 -4.99 22.88
CA ALA A 27 -17.55 -4.09 22.56
C ALA A 27 -18.93 -4.63 23.00
N LEU A 28 -19.16 -5.94 22.88
CA LEU A 28 -20.44 -6.55 23.27
C LEU A 28 -20.70 -6.52 24.78
N ASP A 29 -19.65 -6.53 25.60
CA ASP A 29 -19.78 -6.49 27.05
C ASP A 29 -19.98 -5.07 27.56
N VAL A 30 -19.33 -4.09 26.92
CA VAL A 30 -19.61 -2.66 27.13
C VAL A 30 -21.07 -2.35 26.82
N LEU A 31 -21.59 -2.82 25.68
CA LEU A 31 -22.98 -2.60 25.29
C LEU A 31 -24.01 -3.13 26.30
N LYS A 32 -23.73 -4.27 26.96
CA LYS A 32 -24.64 -4.83 27.98
C LYS A 32 -24.66 -4.01 29.28
N ASN A 33 -23.55 -3.36 29.61
CA ASN A 33 -23.38 -2.66 30.88
C ASN A 33 -23.77 -1.17 30.77
N GLU A 34 -23.52 -0.54 29.62
CA GLU A 34 -23.73 0.90 29.43
C GLU A 34 -25.12 1.26 28.89
N TYR A 35 -25.76 0.37 28.12
CA TYR A 35 -27.05 0.64 27.49
C TYR A 35 -28.17 -0.18 28.15
N PRO A 36 -29.15 0.45 28.82
CA PRO A 36 -30.21 -0.25 29.55
C PRO A 36 -31.20 -0.97 28.61
N GLU A 37 -31.37 -0.45 27.40
CA GLU A 37 -32.18 -1.04 26.34
C GLU A 37 -31.36 -1.09 25.05
N ARG A 38 -31.55 -2.16 24.27
CA ARG A 38 -30.93 -2.28 22.96
C ARG A 38 -31.77 -1.53 21.94
N ASP A 39 -31.21 -0.46 21.39
CA ASP A 39 -31.78 0.24 20.25
C ASP A 39 -31.11 -0.23 18.94
N GLY A 40 -31.87 -0.25 17.85
CA GLY A 40 -31.44 -0.71 16.53
C GLY A 40 -31.75 -2.18 16.20
N ILE A 41 -31.34 -2.59 14.99
CA ILE A 41 -31.58 -3.93 14.44
C ILE A 41 -30.24 -4.69 14.35
N ASP A 42 -30.21 -5.94 14.81
CA ASP A 42 -29.03 -6.80 14.65
C ASP A 42 -28.76 -7.16 13.18
N ILE A 43 -27.49 -7.31 12.82
CA ILE A 43 -27.09 -7.60 11.44
C ILE A 43 -27.71 -8.90 10.91
N LYS A 44 -27.90 -9.92 11.75
CA LYS A 44 -28.50 -11.19 11.32
C LYS A 44 -29.98 -11.04 11.00
N THR A 45 -30.67 -10.17 11.74
CA THR A 45 -32.08 -9.85 11.48
C THR A 45 -32.22 -8.94 10.26
N LEU A 46 -31.29 -7.99 10.08
CA LEU A 46 -31.29 -7.07 8.95
C LEU A 46 -31.04 -7.80 7.62
N VAL A 47 -30.03 -8.67 7.57
CA VAL A 47 -29.58 -9.37 6.35
C VAL A 47 -30.40 -10.64 6.05
N ASP A 48 -31.49 -10.88 6.79
CA ASP A 48 -32.40 -12.01 6.52
C ASP A 48 -33.08 -11.86 5.16
N SER A 49 -32.57 -12.59 4.17
CA SER A 49 -33.03 -12.52 2.77
C SER A 49 -34.47 -12.98 2.57
N GLN A 50 -35.02 -13.77 3.49
CA GLN A 50 -36.41 -14.23 3.42
C GLN A 50 -37.40 -13.14 3.83
N LYS A 51 -36.99 -12.24 4.73
CA LYS A 51 -37.85 -11.15 5.25
C LYS A 51 -37.63 -9.84 4.52
N ASN A 52 -36.36 -9.48 4.30
CA ASN A 52 -35.96 -8.15 3.85
C ASN A 52 -35.44 -8.13 2.41
N GLY A 53 -35.31 -9.29 1.77
CA GLY A 53 -34.80 -9.40 0.40
C GLY A 53 -33.31 -9.07 0.27
N GLY A 54 -32.91 -8.55 -0.89
CA GLY A 54 -31.54 -8.10 -1.15
C GLY A 54 -31.34 -6.65 -0.74
N LEU A 55 -30.30 -6.38 0.06
CA LEU A 55 -29.94 -5.04 0.52
C LEU A 55 -28.70 -4.51 -0.21
N THR A 56 -28.68 -3.22 -0.47
CA THR A 56 -27.54 -2.45 -0.99
C THR A 56 -27.03 -1.44 0.05
N TYR A 57 -25.90 -0.79 -0.21
CA TYR A 57 -25.28 0.14 0.75
C TYR A 57 -26.15 1.35 1.12
N ASN A 58 -27.12 1.71 0.27
CA ASN A 58 -28.00 2.85 0.52
C ASN A 58 -29.23 2.49 1.37
N ASP A 59 -29.49 1.21 1.62
CA ASP A 59 -30.72 0.74 2.26
C ASP A 59 -30.61 0.71 3.80
N PHE A 60 -29.42 0.95 4.35
CA PHE A 60 -29.20 0.94 5.79
C PHE A 60 -28.17 2.00 6.21
N LEU A 61 -28.16 2.29 7.51
CA LEU A 61 -27.18 3.14 8.16
C LEU A 61 -26.67 2.45 9.43
N ILE A 62 -25.49 2.84 9.88
CA ILE A 62 -24.89 2.33 11.12
C ILE A 62 -25.17 3.35 12.21
N LEU A 63 -25.78 2.89 13.30
CA LEU A 63 -26.00 3.75 14.48
C LEU A 63 -24.65 4.06 15.15
N PRO A 64 -24.42 5.32 15.57
CA PRO A 64 -23.18 5.71 16.23
C PRO A 64 -23.06 5.07 17.61
N GLY A 65 -21.82 4.82 18.04
CA GLY A 65 -21.48 4.36 19.39
C GLY A 65 -20.67 5.39 20.18
N TYR A 66 -20.27 5.02 21.40
CA TYR A 66 -19.38 5.83 22.23
C TYR A 66 -17.98 5.97 21.63
N ILE A 67 -17.38 7.17 21.71
CA ILE A 67 -16.02 7.47 21.23
C ILE A 67 -15.20 8.03 22.40
N GLY A 68 -14.13 7.32 22.78
CA GLY A 68 -13.20 7.72 23.85
C GLY A 68 -11.76 7.93 23.38
N PHE A 69 -11.51 7.96 22.07
CA PHE A 69 -10.17 8.03 21.47
C PHE A 69 -10.17 8.90 20.20
N PRO A 70 -9.00 9.45 19.78
CA PRO A 70 -8.89 10.23 18.56
C PRO A 70 -8.93 9.34 17.31
N ALA A 71 -9.47 9.87 16.19
CA ALA A 71 -9.56 9.14 14.92
C ALA A 71 -8.21 8.60 14.41
N SER A 72 -7.10 9.28 14.71
CA SER A 72 -5.74 8.85 14.34
C SER A 72 -5.28 7.56 15.04
N ALA A 73 -5.95 7.15 16.12
CA ALA A 73 -5.64 5.90 16.82
C ALA A 73 -6.33 4.67 16.19
N VAL A 74 -7.22 4.87 15.21
CA VAL A 74 -7.93 3.78 14.53
C VAL A 74 -6.96 3.03 13.61
N THR A 75 -6.94 1.71 13.73
CA THR A 75 -6.13 0.84 12.87
C THR A 75 -6.95 0.37 11.66
N LEU A 76 -6.39 0.53 10.47
CA LEU A 76 -7.01 0.12 9.19
C LEU A 76 -6.41 -1.18 8.63
N GLU A 77 -5.59 -1.87 9.43
CA GLU A 77 -4.94 -3.11 9.02
C GLU A 77 -5.97 -4.18 8.69
N THR A 78 -5.89 -4.71 7.48
CA THR A 78 -6.89 -5.64 6.97
C THR A 78 -6.21 -6.85 6.32
N PRO A 79 -6.55 -8.09 6.75
CA PRO A 79 -6.06 -9.29 6.11
C PRO A 79 -6.78 -9.49 4.76
N VAL A 80 -6.01 -9.50 3.66
CA VAL A 80 -6.56 -9.77 2.31
C VAL A 80 -6.48 -11.25 1.98
N THR A 81 -5.44 -11.93 2.48
CA THR A 81 -5.31 -13.39 2.37
C THR A 81 -4.88 -13.96 3.72
N LYS A 82 -4.87 -15.29 3.85
CA LYS A 82 -4.38 -15.98 5.06
C LYS A 82 -2.96 -15.59 5.49
N ARG A 83 -2.15 -15.02 4.58
CA ARG A 83 -0.73 -14.70 4.82
C ARG A 83 -0.37 -13.24 4.56
N ILE A 84 -1.28 -12.45 3.99
CA ILE A 84 -0.98 -11.07 3.57
C ILE A 84 -1.97 -10.14 4.23
N THR A 85 -1.42 -9.19 4.99
CA THR A 85 -2.13 -8.13 5.68
C THR A 85 -1.70 -6.80 5.09
N LEU A 86 -2.66 -5.94 4.74
CA LEU A 86 -2.41 -4.59 4.25
C LEU A 86 -2.51 -3.58 5.38
N LYS A 87 -1.83 -2.44 5.24
CA LYS A 87 -1.94 -1.32 6.18
C LYS A 87 -3.21 -0.49 5.92
N THR A 88 -3.69 -0.49 4.68
CA THR A 88 -4.93 0.16 4.28
C THR A 88 -5.80 -0.83 3.46
N PRO A 89 -7.14 -0.80 3.61
CA PRO A 89 -8.06 -1.75 2.96
C PRO A 89 -8.37 -1.38 1.51
N PHE A 90 -7.40 -0.82 0.78
CA PHE A 90 -7.61 -0.37 -0.59
C PHE A 90 -6.91 -1.30 -1.59
N ILE A 91 -7.70 -1.81 -2.54
CA ILE A 91 -7.24 -2.69 -3.61
C ILE A 91 -7.72 -2.12 -4.94
N SER A 92 -6.82 -1.97 -5.91
CA SER A 92 -7.19 -1.49 -7.23
C SER A 92 -7.76 -2.62 -8.10
N SER A 93 -8.75 -2.27 -8.93
CA SER A 93 -9.44 -3.23 -9.81
C SER A 93 -8.52 -3.74 -10.93
N PRO A 94 -8.55 -5.04 -11.29
CA PRO A 94 -7.74 -5.63 -12.35
C PRO A 94 -8.26 -5.31 -13.77
N MET A 95 -8.37 -4.03 -14.08
CA MET A 95 -8.84 -3.51 -15.38
C MET A 95 -7.71 -2.77 -16.09
N ASP A 96 -7.64 -2.90 -17.41
CA ASP A 96 -6.66 -2.22 -18.27
C ASP A 96 -6.67 -0.70 -18.11
N THR A 97 -7.86 -0.13 -17.97
CA THR A 97 -8.07 1.31 -17.74
C THR A 97 -7.71 1.79 -16.34
N VAL A 98 -7.44 0.87 -15.40
CA VAL A 98 -7.26 1.20 -13.98
C VAL A 98 -5.86 0.82 -13.48
N THR A 99 -5.45 -0.43 -13.69
CA THR A 99 -4.27 -0.98 -13.01
C THR A 99 -3.25 -1.59 -13.96
N GLU A 100 -2.29 -0.77 -14.34
CA GLU A 100 -0.98 -1.21 -14.85
C GLU A 100 0.11 -1.09 -13.75
N HIS A 101 1.37 -1.24 -14.14
CA HIS A 101 2.54 -1.12 -13.26
C HIS A 101 2.58 0.16 -12.42
N ASN A 102 2.28 1.33 -12.99
CA ASN A 102 2.34 2.60 -12.26
C ASN A 102 1.31 2.67 -11.11
N MET A 103 0.06 2.30 -11.38
CA MET A 103 -0.99 2.26 -10.36
C MET A 103 -0.63 1.26 -9.25
N ALA A 104 -0.15 0.07 -9.63
CA ALA A 104 0.21 -0.97 -8.66
C ALA A 104 1.36 -0.53 -7.73
N ILE A 105 2.34 0.21 -8.24
CA ILE A 105 3.41 0.81 -7.42
C ILE A 105 2.82 1.81 -6.42
N HIS A 106 2.01 2.77 -6.88
CA HIS A 106 1.46 3.80 -6.00
C HIS A 106 0.52 3.24 -4.93
N MET A 107 -0.31 2.24 -5.29
CA MET A 107 -1.16 1.55 -4.32
C MET A 107 -0.33 0.86 -3.24
N ALA A 108 0.77 0.19 -3.62
CA ALA A 108 1.66 -0.47 -2.67
C ALA A 108 2.36 0.53 -1.73
N LEU A 109 2.83 1.68 -2.26
CA LEU A 109 3.46 2.73 -1.46
C LEU A 109 2.50 3.35 -0.42
N LEU A 110 1.20 3.42 -0.74
CA LEU A 110 0.15 3.88 0.18
C LEU A 110 -0.34 2.78 1.14
N GLY A 111 0.34 1.62 1.17
CA GLY A 111 0.02 0.51 2.06
C GLY A 111 -1.14 -0.38 1.61
N GLY A 112 -1.61 -0.20 0.38
CA GLY A 112 -2.65 -0.98 -0.27
C GLY A 112 -2.08 -2.04 -1.24
N LEU A 113 -2.92 -2.52 -2.16
CA LEU A 113 -2.56 -3.55 -3.14
C LEU A 113 -3.04 -3.20 -4.55
N GLY A 114 -2.19 -3.37 -5.55
CA GLY A 114 -2.59 -3.26 -6.95
C GLY A 114 -2.65 -4.62 -7.64
N VAL A 115 -3.73 -4.89 -8.38
CA VAL A 115 -3.88 -6.11 -9.19
C VAL A 115 -3.77 -5.76 -10.68
N VAL A 116 -2.70 -6.21 -11.32
CA VAL A 116 -2.47 -5.95 -12.75
C VAL A 116 -3.50 -6.72 -13.59
N HIS A 117 -4.11 -6.05 -14.57
CA HIS A 117 -5.08 -6.67 -15.48
C HIS A 117 -4.46 -7.80 -16.32
N HIS A 118 -5.31 -8.62 -16.94
CA HIS A 118 -4.90 -9.75 -17.79
C HIS A 118 -5.18 -9.52 -19.30
N ASN A 119 -5.65 -8.33 -19.66
CA ASN A 119 -5.90 -7.92 -21.05
C ASN A 119 -4.58 -7.50 -21.76
N CYS A 120 -3.57 -8.36 -21.73
CA CYS A 120 -2.27 -8.18 -22.39
C CYS A 120 -1.60 -9.55 -22.59
N SER A 121 -0.47 -9.60 -23.30
CA SER A 121 0.32 -10.84 -23.40
C SER A 121 0.90 -11.25 -22.04
N ALA A 122 1.19 -12.55 -21.87
CA ALA A 122 1.80 -13.06 -20.64
C ALA A 122 3.17 -12.41 -20.37
N GLU A 123 3.92 -12.11 -21.43
CA GLU A 123 5.21 -11.43 -21.40
C GLU A 123 5.07 -10.00 -20.87
N GLU A 124 4.13 -9.22 -21.41
CA GLU A 124 3.86 -7.84 -20.97
C GLU A 124 3.38 -7.79 -19.52
N GLN A 125 2.48 -8.69 -19.13
CA GLN A 125 2.02 -8.78 -17.75
C GLN A 125 3.20 -9.10 -16.79
N ALA A 126 4.06 -10.04 -17.17
CA ALA A 126 5.24 -10.38 -16.39
C ALA A 126 6.22 -9.21 -16.30
N GLU A 127 6.39 -8.43 -17.37
CA GLU A 127 7.19 -7.21 -17.34
C GLU A 127 6.62 -6.14 -16.40
N MET A 128 5.30 -5.93 -16.40
CA MET A 128 4.64 -5.03 -15.45
C MET A 128 4.89 -5.47 -14.00
N VAL A 129 4.70 -6.75 -13.70
CA VAL A 129 4.98 -7.30 -12.37
C VAL A 129 6.45 -7.14 -11.99
N ARG A 130 7.39 -7.37 -12.91
CA ARG A 130 8.83 -7.13 -12.67
C ARG A 130 9.13 -5.67 -12.36
N LYS A 131 8.50 -4.72 -13.06
CA LYS A 131 8.65 -3.27 -12.78
C LYS A 131 8.18 -2.95 -11.37
N VAL A 132 6.98 -3.41 -10.97
CA VAL A 132 6.42 -3.19 -9.63
C VAL A 132 7.33 -3.77 -8.55
N LYS A 133 7.76 -5.03 -8.71
CA LYS A 133 8.60 -5.71 -7.72
C LYS A 133 10.02 -5.15 -7.61
N ARG A 134 10.53 -4.44 -8.61
CA ARG A 134 11.87 -3.82 -8.61
C ARG A 134 11.89 -2.39 -8.10
N PHE A 135 10.72 -1.75 -7.96
CA PHE A 135 10.62 -0.32 -7.67
C PHE A 135 11.23 0.05 -6.31
N GLU A 136 10.94 -0.72 -5.25
CA GLU A 136 11.61 -0.60 -3.95
C GLU A 136 12.30 -1.93 -3.60
N ASN A 137 13.53 -2.10 -4.10
CA ASN A 137 14.40 -3.18 -3.65
C ASN A 137 15.36 -2.66 -2.58
N GLY A 138 15.22 -3.13 -1.34
CA GLY A 138 16.20 -2.88 -0.28
C GLY A 138 17.57 -3.53 -0.56
N PHE A 139 17.58 -4.73 -1.13
CA PHE A 139 18.78 -5.41 -1.65
C PHE A 139 18.55 -5.87 -3.09
N ILE A 140 19.42 -5.46 -4.01
CA ILE A 140 19.32 -5.81 -5.44
C ILE A 140 20.11 -7.10 -5.68
N LEU A 141 19.40 -8.23 -5.82
CA LEU A 141 20.02 -9.55 -6.05
C LEU A 141 20.63 -9.70 -7.45
N ASP A 142 20.05 -9.05 -8.47
CA ASP A 142 20.53 -9.11 -9.85
C ASP A 142 20.56 -7.71 -10.46
N PRO A 143 21.61 -6.90 -10.18
CA PRO A 143 21.71 -5.55 -10.73
C PRO A 143 22.03 -5.59 -12.22
N ILE A 144 21.56 -4.56 -12.93
CA ILE A 144 22.00 -4.29 -14.29
C ILE A 144 23.41 -3.71 -14.20
N VAL A 145 24.39 -4.46 -14.72
CA VAL A 145 25.82 -4.07 -14.73
C VAL A 145 26.23 -3.51 -16.08
N ILE A 146 27.17 -2.56 -16.09
CA ILE A 146 27.79 -2.02 -17.31
C ILE A 146 29.28 -2.37 -17.39
N SER A 147 29.83 -2.34 -18.60
CA SER A 147 31.27 -2.55 -18.83
C SER A 147 32.04 -1.25 -18.55
N PRO A 148 33.32 -1.29 -18.15
CA PRO A 148 34.18 -0.11 -18.12
C PRO A 148 34.32 0.59 -19.48
N THR A 149 34.04 -0.13 -20.58
CA THR A 149 34.07 0.39 -21.95
C THR A 149 32.75 1.01 -22.41
N THR A 150 31.68 0.88 -21.61
CA THR A 150 30.36 1.43 -21.94
C THR A 150 30.42 2.95 -21.94
N THR A 151 29.89 3.58 -22.98
CA THR A 151 29.92 5.04 -23.10
C THR A 151 28.85 5.69 -22.23
N VAL A 152 29.04 6.97 -21.89
CA VAL A 152 28.05 7.75 -21.13
C VAL A 152 26.71 7.85 -21.88
N GLY A 153 26.73 7.87 -23.22
CA GLY A 153 25.51 7.87 -24.04
C GLY A 153 24.68 6.60 -23.87
N GLU A 154 25.34 5.44 -23.87
CA GLU A 154 24.70 4.15 -23.61
C GLU A 154 24.13 4.06 -22.19
N ALA A 155 24.87 4.55 -21.20
CA ALA A 155 24.40 4.62 -19.82
C ALA A 155 23.15 5.51 -19.67
N ARG A 156 23.07 6.62 -20.43
CA ARG A 156 21.90 7.50 -20.46
C ARG A 156 20.69 6.82 -21.11
N ALA A 157 20.88 6.10 -22.21
CA ALA A 157 19.82 5.31 -22.83
C ALA A 157 19.29 4.22 -21.87
N LEU A 158 20.17 3.59 -21.08
CA LEU A 158 19.77 2.65 -20.03
C LEU A 158 18.98 3.33 -18.91
N LYS A 159 19.37 4.54 -18.49
CA LYS A 159 18.62 5.33 -17.51
C LYS A 159 17.20 5.62 -18.01
N GLU A 160 17.03 6.01 -19.27
CA GLU A 160 15.72 6.27 -19.87
C GLU A 160 14.87 5.00 -19.98
N LYS A 161 15.49 3.87 -20.36
CA LYS A 161 14.79 2.58 -20.47
C LYS A 161 14.31 2.03 -19.12
N TRP A 162 15.11 2.18 -18.06
CA TRP A 162 14.87 1.52 -16.77
C TRP A 162 14.41 2.45 -15.64
N GLY A 163 14.51 3.77 -15.83
CA GLY A 163 14.04 4.79 -14.88
C GLY A 163 15.00 5.09 -13.71
N PHE A 164 16.21 4.52 -13.66
CA PHE A 164 17.20 4.78 -12.61
C PHE A 164 18.63 4.87 -13.17
N GLY A 165 19.52 5.61 -12.50
CA GLY A 165 20.85 5.98 -13.01
C GLY A 165 22.06 5.30 -12.35
N GLY A 166 21.86 4.41 -11.38
CA GLY A 166 22.95 3.74 -10.66
C GLY A 166 23.28 2.36 -11.24
N PHE A 167 24.27 2.28 -12.15
CA PHE A 167 24.72 1.01 -12.73
C PHE A 167 26.11 0.60 -12.18
N PRO A 168 26.24 -0.55 -11.50
CA PRO A 168 27.55 -1.08 -11.12
C PRO A 168 28.40 -1.43 -12.35
N VAL A 169 29.68 -1.06 -12.32
CA VAL A 169 30.64 -1.34 -13.39
C VAL A 169 31.39 -2.65 -13.07
N THR A 170 31.39 -3.61 -13.99
CA THR A 170 32.12 -4.89 -13.84
C THR A 170 33.06 -5.15 -15.01
N GLY A 171 34.30 -5.56 -14.72
CA GLY A 171 35.30 -5.90 -15.73
C GLY A 171 35.11 -7.26 -16.41
N LYS A 172 34.18 -8.11 -15.91
CA LYS A 172 33.90 -9.44 -16.49
C LYS A 172 32.43 -9.58 -16.89
N PRO A 173 32.13 -10.11 -18.09
CA PRO A 173 30.76 -10.46 -18.45
C PRO A 173 30.21 -11.52 -17.50
N LYS A 174 28.95 -11.32 -17.11
CA LYS A 174 28.17 -12.04 -16.09
C LYS A 174 28.38 -13.57 -16.17
N GLN A 175 29.20 -14.14 -15.29
CA GLN A 175 29.44 -15.59 -15.23
C GLN A 175 29.07 -16.27 -13.91
N ASN A 176 28.58 -15.56 -12.88
CA ASN A 176 28.20 -16.26 -11.65
C ASN A 176 27.11 -15.52 -10.83
N PRO A 177 25.98 -16.17 -10.48
CA PRO A 177 24.98 -15.64 -9.54
C PRO A 177 25.46 -15.63 -8.07
N ARG A 178 26.69 -16.08 -7.78
CA ARG A 178 27.30 -16.08 -6.44
C ARG A 178 28.41 -15.04 -6.31
N LEU A 179 28.11 -13.77 -6.53
CA LEU A 179 29.01 -12.69 -6.11
C LEU A 179 28.59 -12.24 -4.69
N PRO A 180 29.51 -12.14 -3.72
CA PRO A 180 29.22 -11.54 -2.41
C PRO A 180 28.82 -10.07 -2.59
N PRO A 181 28.17 -9.43 -1.59
CA PRO A 181 27.71 -8.05 -1.70
C PRO A 181 28.90 -7.14 -2.04
N ILE A 182 28.96 -6.69 -3.29
CA ILE A 182 30.02 -5.83 -3.79
C ILE A 182 29.76 -4.44 -3.20
N HIS A 183 30.68 -3.97 -2.37
CA HIS A 183 30.72 -2.57 -1.92
C HIS A 183 30.83 -1.66 -3.16
N PHE A 184 29.82 -0.82 -3.37
CA PHE A 184 29.77 0.14 -4.46
C PHE A 184 30.88 1.20 -4.31
N SER A 185 31.90 1.12 -5.17
CA SER A 185 32.76 2.25 -5.47
C SER A 185 32.26 2.87 -6.77
N MET A 186 31.78 4.11 -6.69
CA MET A 186 31.19 4.93 -7.77
C MET A 186 29.74 4.62 -8.16
N MET A 187 28.79 5.21 -7.42
CA MET A 187 27.53 5.66 -7.99
C MET A 187 27.81 6.98 -8.74
N PHE A 188 27.73 6.97 -10.07
CA PHE A 188 27.61 8.21 -10.83
C PHE A 188 26.19 8.74 -10.66
N ASN A 189 25.97 9.56 -9.64
CA ASN A 189 24.76 10.37 -9.51
C ASN A 189 24.83 11.51 -10.52
N TYR A 190 24.33 11.27 -11.74
CA TYR A 190 24.02 12.36 -12.68
C TYR A 190 22.63 12.90 -12.39
N ASN A 191 22.59 13.85 -11.43
CA ASN A 191 21.58 14.90 -11.39
C ASN A 191 22.15 16.12 -12.13
N GLN A 192 21.69 16.31 -13.36
CA GLN A 192 21.47 17.63 -13.93
C GLN A 192 20.01 17.69 -14.34
#